data_AF-A0A969E0E2-F1
#
_entry.id   AF-A0A969E0E2-F1
#
_cell.length_a   1.000
_cell.length_b   1.000
_cell.length_c   1.000
_cell.angle_alpha   90.00
_cell.angle_beta   90.00
_cell.angle_gamma   90.00
#
_symmetry.space_group_name_H-M   'P 1'
#
loop_
_entity.id
_entity.type
_entity.pdbx_description
1 polymer ?
#
loop_
_entity_poly.entity_id
_entity_poly.type
_entity_poly.pdbx_seq_one_letter_code
_entity_poly.pdbx_strand_id
1 'polypeptide(L)' 'ELYETVAAAGGAYGAAKVVGIALNTGHLDAAAAERAIAQTADQTQLPCADIVRQSPGILLDAILDTPTPT' A
#
# COMPACT_ATOMS: atom_id res chain seq x y z
N GLU A 1 -5.59 -7.08 -8.63
CA GLU A 1 -5.26 -7.66 -9.96
C GLU A 1 -3.79 -7.59 -10.39
N LEU A 2 -3.30 -6.60 -11.18
CA LEU A 2 -1.96 -6.72 -11.83
C LEU A 2 -0.81 -7.10 -10.88
N TYR A 3 -0.64 -6.34 -9.79
CA TYR A 3 0.44 -6.60 -8.84
C TYR A 3 0.26 -7.91 -8.06
N GLU A 4 -0.98 -8.32 -7.83
CA GLU A 4 -1.29 -9.59 -7.17
C GLU A 4 -0.98 -10.78 -8.10
N THR A 5 -1.31 -10.67 -9.39
CA THR A 5 -0.96 -11.67 -10.41
C THR A 5 0.55 -11.83 -10.53
N VAL A 6 1.30 -10.71 -10.52
CA VAL A 6 2.78 -10.75 -10.56
C VAL A 6 3.32 -11.39 -9.28
N ALA A 7 2.83 -11.00 -8.10
CA ALA A 7 3.26 -11.55 -6.82
C ALA A 7 2.94 -13.05 -6.68
N ALA A 8 1.81 -13.50 -7.22
CA ALA A 8 1.43 -14.90 -7.29
C ALA A 8 2.14 -15.68 -8.42
N ALA A 9 3.02 -15.04 -9.21
CA ALA A 9 3.68 -15.61 -10.38
C ALA A 9 2.69 -16.31 -11.35
N GLY A 10 1.56 -15.65 -11.62
CA GLY A 10 0.50 -16.22 -12.46
C GLY A 10 -0.23 -17.41 -11.81
N GLY A 11 -0.19 -17.53 -10.49
CA GLY A 11 -0.80 -18.62 -9.72
C GLY A 11 0.16 -19.77 -9.35
N ALA A 12 1.45 -19.66 -9.69
CA ALA A 12 2.46 -20.62 -9.26
C ALA A 12 2.80 -20.51 -7.76
N TYR A 13 2.56 -19.34 -7.15
CA TYR A 13 2.68 -19.12 -5.71
C TYR A 13 1.30 -18.93 -5.06
N GLY A 14 1.29 -18.90 -3.72
CA GLY A 14 0.08 -18.59 -2.94
C GLY A 14 -0.54 -17.26 -3.36
N ALA A 15 -1.86 -17.14 -3.14
CA ALA A 15 -2.59 -15.91 -3.47
C ALA A 15 -1.96 -14.69 -2.77
N ALA A 16 -1.73 -13.63 -3.54
CA ALA A 16 -1.23 -12.36 -3.03
C ALA A 16 -2.37 -11.35 -2.95
N LYS A 17 -2.32 -10.46 -1.96
CA LYS A 17 -3.27 -9.37 -1.80
C LYS A 17 -2.51 -8.06 -1.62
N VAL A 18 -2.95 -7.00 -2.30
CA VAL A 18 -2.48 -5.64 -2.02
C VAL A 18 -3.22 -5.14 -0.78
N VAL A 19 -2.46 -4.88 0.28
CA VAL A 19 -3.01 -4.52 1.61
C VAL A 19 -2.79 -3.04 1.96
N GLY A 20 -1.99 -2.32 1.17
CA GLY A 20 -1.70 -0.91 1.38
C GLY A 20 -0.79 -0.34 0.28
N ILE A 21 -0.59 0.98 0.31
CA ILE A 21 0.13 1.73 -0.71
C ILE A 21 1.21 2.59 -0.05
N ALA A 22 2.47 2.29 -0.34
CA ALA A 22 3.61 3.16 -0.04
C ALA A 22 3.75 4.21 -1.15
N LEU A 23 3.23 5.42 -0.93
CA LEU A 23 3.20 6.48 -1.94
C LEU A 23 4.46 7.34 -1.84
N ASN A 24 5.27 7.37 -2.91
CA ASN A 24 6.41 8.27 -2.98
C ASN A 24 5.94 9.70 -3.28
N THR A 25 6.11 10.61 -2.31
CA THR A 25 5.80 12.03 -2.45
C THR A 25 7.06 12.91 -2.41
N GLY A 26 8.25 12.35 -2.65
CA GLY A 26 9.53 13.06 -2.55
C GLY A 26 9.66 14.28 -3.48
N HIS A 27 8.90 14.30 -4.57
CA HIS A 27 8.86 15.40 -5.54
C HIS A 27 7.80 16.48 -5.20
N LEU A 28 7.01 16.29 -4.14
CA LEU A 28 5.95 17.19 -3.72
C LEU A 28 6.38 18.01 -2.49
N ASP A 29 5.75 19.18 -2.32
CA ASP A 29 5.76 19.87 -1.04
C ASP A 29 4.91 19.11 0.01
N ALA A 30 5.01 19.50 1.28
CA ALA A 30 4.34 18.80 2.37
C ALA A 30 2.81 18.79 2.22
N ALA A 31 2.20 19.90 1.83
CA ALA A 31 0.75 20.00 1.71
C ALA A 31 0.22 19.18 0.51
N ALA A 32 0.95 19.16 -0.59
CA ALA A 32 0.65 18.33 -1.75
C ALA A 32 0.85 16.84 -1.45
N ALA A 33 1.88 16.48 -0.69
CA ALA A 33 2.10 15.12 -0.22
C ALA A 33 0.93 14.61 0.64
N GLU A 34 0.50 15.37 1.64
CA GLU A 34 -0.63 15.01 2.51
C GLU A 34 -1.93 14.81 1.71
N ARG A 35 -2.22 15.73 0.77
CA ARG A 35 -3.38 15.59 -0.11
C ARG A 35 -3.30 14.35 -1.00
N ALA A 36 -2.14 14.07 -1.59
CA ALA A 36 -1.96 12.91 -2.46
C ALA A 36 -2.14 11.59 -1.70
N ILE A 37 -1.64 11.51 -0.47
CA ILE A 37 -1.82 10.35 0.41
C ILE A 37 -3.30 10.17 0.77
N ALA A 38 -3.96 11.24 1.24
CA ALA A 38 -5.38 11.19 1.62
C ALA A 38 -6.29 10.83 0.43
N GLN A 39 -6.04 11.44 -0.73
CA GLN A 39 -6.78 11.14 -1.95
C GLN A 39 -6.57 9.69 -2.38
N THR A 40 -5.34 9.17 -2.32
CA THR A 40 -5.05 7.79 -2.70
C THR A 40 -5.75 6.82 -1.77
N ALA A 41 -5.69 7.04 -0.45
CA ALA A 41 -6.39 6.23 0.54
C ALA A 41 -7.91 6.20 0.29
N ASP A 42 -8.51 7.35 0.00
CA ASP A 42 -9.94 7.45 -0.32
C ASP A 42 -10.30 6.77 -1.65
N GLN A 43 -9.48 6.92 -2.68
CA GLN A 43 -9.74 6.31 -3.98
C GLN A 43 -9.63 4.79 -3.97
N THR A 44 -8.65 4.25 -3.23
CA THR A 44 -8.38 2.81 -3.22
C THR A 44 -9.04 2.09 -2.06
N GLN A 45 -9.52 2.82 -1.06
CA GLN A 45 -10.02 2.27 0.21
C GLN A 45 -8.97 1.35 0.88
N LEU A 46 -7.69 1.73 0.75
CA LEU A 46 -6.55 1.01 1.33
C LEU A 46 -5.71 1.97 2.18
N PRO A 47 -5.05 1.48 3.24
CA PRO A 47 -4.01 2.22 3.94
C PRO A 47 -2.98 2.80 2.97
N CYS A 48 -2.66 4.09 3.12
CA CYS A 48 -1.66 4.77 2.30
C CYS A 48 -0.78 5.65 3.17
N ALA A 49 0.54 5.62 2.90
CA ALA A 49 1.51 6.46 3.58
C ALA A 49 2.73 6.71 2.68
N ASP A 50 3.38 7.86 2.83
CA ASP A 50 4.77 8.02 2.40
C ASP A 50 5.68 7.59 3.56
N ILE A 51 6.17 6.35 3.52
CA ILE A 51 6.98 5.77 4.59
C ILE A 51 8.38 6.38 4.75
N VAL A 52 8.82 7.20 3.80
CA VAL A 52 10.09 7.93 3.90
C VAL A 52 9.89 9.25 4.66
N ARG A 53 8.72 9.88 4.51
CA ARG A 53 8.35 11.10 5.24
C ARG A 53 7.64 10.83 6.56
N GLN A 54 6.85 9.77 6.64
CA GLN A 54 5.97 9.40 7.75
C GLN A 54 6.39 8.04 8.33
N SER A 55 5.78 7.65 9.46
CA SER A 55 5.98 6.32 10.03
C SER A 55 5.38 5.22 9.13
N PRO A 56 6.05 4.07 8.96
CA PRO A 56 5.51 2.93 8.21
C PRO A 56 4.41 2.16 8.96
N GLY A 57 4.10 2.53 10.21
CA GLY A 57 3.24 1.75 11.11
C GLY A 57 1.91 1.30 10.48
N ILE A 58 1.18 2.21 9.83
CA ILE A 58 -0.12 1.88 9.23
C ILE A 58 -0.04 0.81 8.13
N LEU A 59 1.09 0.74 7.40
CA LEU A 59 1.29 -0.28 6.38
C LEU A 59 1.78 -1.60 7.00
N LEU A 60 2.57 -1.53 8.07
CA LEU A 60 2.97 -2.73 8.81
C LEU A 60 1.77 -3.40 9.46
N ASP A 61 0.89 -2.64 10.10
CA ASP A 61 -0.33 -3.15 10.71
C ASP A 61 -1.21 -3.85 9.66
N ALA A 62 -1.40 -3.23 8.48
CA ALA A 62 -2.14 -3.82 7.38
C ALA A 62 -1.55 -5.16 6.89
N ILE A 63 -0.22 -5.30 6.90
CA ILE A 63 0.45 -6.56 6.55
C ILE A 63 0.19 -7.62 7.63
N LEU A 64 0.37 -7.27 8.91
CA LEU A 64 0.24 -8.21 10.03
C LEU A 64 -1.21 -8.67 10.27
N ASP A 65 -2.18 -7.79 10.01
CA ASP A 65 -3.61 -8.10 10.13
C ASP A 65 -4.15 -8.92 8.95
N THR A 66 -3.37 -9.07 7.88
CA THR A 66 -3.78 -9.86 6.71
C THR A 66 -3.65 -11.34 7.02
N PRO A 67 -4.74 -12.13 6.92
CA PRO A 67 -4.69 -13.56 7.14
C PRO A 67 -3.75 -14.22 6.13
N THR A 68 -2.95 -15.18 6.60
CA THR A 68 -2.17 -16.04 5.70
C THR A 68 -3.15 -16.81 4.79
N PRO A 69 -2.97 -16.78 3.46
CA PRO A 69 -3.78 -17.58 2.56
C PRO A 69 -3.66 -19.07 2.92
N THR A 70 -4.80 -19.74 3.11
CA THR A 70 -4.89 -21.21 3.29
C THR A 70 -4.67 -21.95 1.98
#